data_AF-A0A6J3MAD3-F1
#
_entry.id   AF-A0A6J3MAD3-F1
#
_cell.length_a   1.000
_cell.length_b   1.000
_cell.length_c   1.000
_cell.angle_alpha   90.00
_cell.angle_beta   90.00
_cell.angle_gamma   90.00
#
_symmetry.space_group_name_H-M   'P 1'
#
loop_
_entity.id
_entity.type
_entity.pdbx_description
1 polymer ?
#
loop_
_entity_poly.entity_id
_entity_poly.type
_entity_poly.pdbx_seq_one_letter_code
_entity_poly.pdbx_strand_id
1 'polypeptide(L)'
;MTTCSVGSDKAVLQNWSRVWTAIRQHLMPATLELDFTCDVVDVETGKLALRPFLTEESPYMAKCNIRLARSKNEALRQLAQVAVQRIVCPKMLRNTFRHGRSKHGAPNNNSITFVDLPAEIRLLILGYTDLVAPENEIEWSSYRGWYIRRGSGGNNEAFCCLVHLHPIAEDKSDTSDDAHLPAYKKDNYTRQYCREKLGGRGCFCKSRHTVYSSYSESSCWAPPTPLFLVNSIVRRDALKVFFSRNRIVVWPSESLDHAWERRHSRSHISSFLSEVVPKDALRHLRYLEVVFSEHLKGDELVEWKRTIEGIKPHLVSSSLALKIFFAAGPPDPLHNYYELSRDEEEEEGKEEGEEEKEEEGGASQEEFLESRRHYVNTVLPLQHLRNHLKHLWISVFELPEERSEESVWADCSRELEHTIMGPSYKPPTSDDYKLNGLPKPLFLRTGRWYSDHDCTCFY
;
A
#
# COMPACT_ATOMS: atom_id res chain seq x y z
N MET A 1 -9.06 -16.79 24.84
CA MET A 1 -7.88 -16.68 25.73
C MET A 1 -7.60 -17.98 26.50
N THR A 2 -7.12 -19.00 25.79
CA THR A 2 -6.47 -20.17 26.39
C THR A 2 -5.06 -19.75 26.79
N THR A 3 -4.74 -19.74 28.08
CA THR A 3 -3.37 -19.45 28.55
C THR A 3 -2.46 -20.59 28.11
N CYS A 4 -1.76 -20.42 26.98
CA CYS A 4 -0.61 -21.27 26.65
C CYS A 4 0.32 -21.34 27.87
N SER A 5 0.79 -22.54 28.22
CA SER A 5 1.56 -22.73 29.44
C SER A 5 2.91 -22.01 29.33
N VAL A 6 3.08 -20.95 30.12
CA VAL A 6 4.28 -20.08 30.19
C VAL A 6 5.59 -20.88 30.34
N GLY A 7 5.52 -22.13 30.80
CA GLY A 7 6.68 -23.03 30.94
C GLY A 7 7.26 -23.56 29.63
N SER A 8 6.43 -23.78 28.60
CA SER A 8 6.87 -24.40 27.33
C SER A 8 7.83 -23.50 26.55
N ASP A 9 7.49 -22.22 26.44
CA ASP A 9 8.24 -21.25 25.63
C ASP A 9 9.66 -21.04 26.16
N LYS A 10 9.81 -21.00 27.50
CA LYS A 10 11.11 -20.81 28.14
C LYS A 10 12.08 -21.97 27.83
N ALA A 11 11.59 -23.21 27.79
CA ALA A 11 12.40 -24.37 27.46
C ALA A 11 12.91 -24.31 26.01
N VAL A 12 12.04 -23.90 25.07
CA VAL A 12 12.41 -23.72 23.65
C VAL A 12 13.48 -22.63 23.50
N LEU A 13 13.33 -21.47 24.17
CA LEU A 13 14.31 -20.38 24.10
C LEU A 13 15.66 -20.75 24.75
N GLN A 14 15.64 -21.56 25.82
CA GLN A 14 16.85 -22.11 26.41
C GLN A 14 17.56 -23.07 25.46
N ASN A 15 16.80 -23.94 24.78
CA ASN A 15 17.34 -24.85 23.79
C ASN A 15 17.96 -24.08 22.61
N TRP A 16 17.27 -23.05 22.11
CA TRP A 16 17.79 -22.13 21.09
C TRP A 16 19.15 -21.53 21.50
N SER A 17 19.28 -21.06 22.74
CA SER A 17 20.54 -20.50 23.24
C SER A 17 21.69 -21.53 23.24
N ARG A 18 21.39 -22.80 23.56
CA ARG A 18 22.38 -23.89 23.51
C ARG A 18 22.81 -24.21 22.07
N VAL A 19 21.84 -24.32 21.17
CA VAL A 19 22.07 -24.55 19.73
C VAL A 19 22.94 -23.44 19.17
N TRP A 20 22.63 -22.19 19.50
CA TRP A 20 23.43 -21.04 19.08
C TRP A 20 24.88 -21.14 19.56
N THR A 21 25.07 -21.44 20.84
CA THR A 21 26.41 -21.59 21.44
C THR A 21 27.23 -22.65 20.72
N ALA A 22 26.61 -23.77 20.34
CA ALA A 22 27.26 -24.85 19.61
C ALA A 22 27.64 -24.43 18.18
N ILE A 23 26.69 -23.85 17.42
CA ILE A 23 26.95 -23.40 16.04
C ILE A 23 28.02 -22.31 16.03
N ARG A 24 27.96 -21.37 16.98
CA ARG A 24 28.82 -20.19 17.08
C ARG A 24 30.32 -20.50 17.04
N GLN A 25 30.73 -21.62 17.63
CA GLN A 25 32.13 -22.03 17.70
C GLN A 25 32.72 -22.42 16.34
N HIS A 26 31.85 -22.75 15.38
CA HIS A 26 32.24 -23.19 14.04
C HIS A 26 32.04 -22.10 12.97
N LEU A 27 31.45 -20.95 13.34
CA LEU A 27 31.21 -19.86 12.40
C LEU A 27 32.47 -19.04 12.15
N MET A 28 32.80 -18.89 10.86
CA MET A 28 33.78 -17.90 10.44
C MET A 28 33.17 -16.48 10.47
N PRO A 29 33.95 -15.44 10.80
CA PRO A 29 33.45 -14.07 10.74
C PRO A 29 32.99 -13.68 9.34
N ALA A 30 31.86 -13.00 9.26
CA ALA A 30 31.25 -12.46 8.05
C ALA A 30 30.85 -13.50 6.98
N THR A 31 30.60 -14.75 7.36
CA THR A 31 30.14 -15.78 6.40
C THR A 31 28.69 -16.20 6.57
N LEU A 32 28.12 -16.05 7.78
CA LEU A 32 26.74 -16.48 8.05
C LEU A 32 25.73 -15.43 7.62
N GLU A 33 24.75 -15.87 6.83
CA GLU A 33 23.48 -15.18 6.56
C GLU A 33 22.38 -15.87 7.37
N LEU A 34 21.71 -15.15 8.27
CA LEU A 34 20.69 -15.72 9.16
C LEU A 34 19.34 -15.00 9.03
N ASP A 35 18.27 -15.77 8.92
CA ASP A 35 16.89 -15.30 9.04
C ASP A 35 16.28 -15.90 10.31
N PHE A 36 16.04 -15.05 11.32
CA PHE A 36 15.48 -15.45 12.61
C PHE A 36 14.04 -14.95 12.74
N THR A 37 13.11 -15.88 12.99
CA THR A 37 11.70 -15.57 13.20
C THR A 37 11.24 -16.20 14.51
N CYS A 38 10.77 -15.37 15.43
CA CYS A 38 10.21 -15.80 16.71
C CYS A 38 9.13 -14.79 17.11
N ASP A 39 7.87 -15.10 16.84
CA ASP A 39 6.76 -14.22 17.18
C ASP A 39 6.53 -14.28 18.70
N VAL A 40 6.90 -13.22 19.42
CA VAL A 40 6.82 -13.10 20.88
C VAL A 40 5.69 -12.15 21.27
N VAL A 41 5.09 -12.40 22.45
CA VAL A 41 3.98 -11.60 22.98
C VAL A 41 4.47 -10.25 23.54
N ASP A 42 5.68 -10.23 24.11
CA ASP A 42 6.20 -9.08 24.84
C ASP A 42 7.73 -8.90 24.70
N VAL A 43 8.22 -7.76 25.17
CA VAL A 43 9.63 -7.35 25.08
C VAL A 43 10.57 -8.22 25.91
N GLU A 44 10.14 -8.73 27.06
CA GLU A 44 10.99 -9.58 27.91
C GLU A 44 11.19 -10.95 27.27
N THR A 45 10.13 -11.54 26.71
CA THR A 45 10.22 -12.75 25.90
C THR A 45 11.10 -12.53 24.66
N GLY A 46 10.97 -11.38 24.00
CA GLY A 46 11.86 -10.98 22.90
C GLY A 46 13.34 -10.87 23.32
N LYS A 47 13.63 -10.32 24.51
CA LYS A 47 15.00 -10.25 25.04
C LYS A 47 15.56 -11.63 25.32
N LEU A 48 14.75 -12.56 25.83
CA LEU A 48 15.16 -13.95 26.03
C LEU A 48 15.46 -14.63 24.70
N ALA A 49 14.61 -14.44 23.68
CA ALA A 49 14.81 -15.01 22.35
C ALA A 49 16.08 -14.49 21.66
N LEU A 50 16.36 -13.19 21.82
CA LEU A 50 17.53 -12.53 21.24
C LEU A 50 18.76 -12.49 22.16
N ARG A 51 18.68 -13.07 23.36
CA ARG A 51 19.81 -13.14 24.30
C ARG A 51 21.09 -13.63 23.62
N PRO A 52 21.08 -14.68 22.78
CA PRO A 52 22.30 -15.16 22.15
C PRO A 52 22.95 -14.14 21.22
N PHE A 53 22.18 -13.22 20.63
CA PHE A 53 22.71 -12.14 19.79
C PHE A 53 23.13 -10.91 20.60
N LEU A 54 22.38 -10.62 21.66
CA LEU A 54 22.62 -9.46 22.51
C LEU A 54 23.88 -9.63 23.39
N THR A 55 24.25 -10.85 23.76
CA THR A 55 25.45 -11.11 24.58
C THR A 55 26.73 -11.27 23.78
N GLU A 56 26.69 -11.16 22.45
CA GLU A 56 27.88 -11.32 21.61
C GLU A 56 28.84 -10.15 21.77
N GLU A 57 30.11 -10.47 21.99
CA GLU A 57 31.17 -9.47 22.14
C GLU A 57 31.75 -9.02 20.79
N SER A 58 31.60 -9.84 19.75
CA SER A 58 32.14 -9.57 18.42
C SER A 58 31.09 -9.82 17.33
N PRO A 59 31.04 -8.99 16.28
CA PRO A 59 30.19 -9.25 15.12
C PRO A 59 30.82 -10.32 14.22
N TYR A 60 30.00 -11.26 13.73
CA TYR A 60 30.44 -12.38 12.88
C TYR A 60 29.44 -12.73 11.78
N MET A 61 28.26 -12.12 11.74
CA MET A 61 27.32 -12.34 10.65
C MET A 61 27.68 -11.48 9.44
N ALA A 62 27.52 -12.06 8.25
CA ALA A 62 27.49 -11.32 7.00
C ALA A 62 26.21 -10.48 6.93
N LYS A 63 25.06 -11.12 7.23
CA LYS A 63 23.73 -10.52 7.19
C LYS A 63 22.79 -11.19 8.20
N CYS A 64 21.80 -10.45 8.70
CA CYS A 64 20.80 -10.94 9.63
C CYS A 64 19.44 -10.27 9.45
N ASN A 65 18.37 -11.07 9.41
CA ASN A 65 16.98 -10.63 9.51
C ASN A 65 16.39 -11.16 10.82
N ILE A 66 15.68 -10.31 11.55
CA ILE A 66 15.02 -10.68 12.80
C ILE A 66 13.55 -10.23 12.72
N ARG A 67 12.62 -11.17 12.84
CA ARG A 67 11.19 -10.94 13.08
C ARG A 67 10.83 -11.35 14.51
N LEU A 68 10.29 -10.41 15.28
CA LEU A 68 9.84 -10.66 16.65
C LEU A 68 8.33 -10.67 16.84
N ALA A 69 7.55 -10.18 15.88
CA ALA A 69 6.09 -10.25 15.93
C ALA A 69 5.48 -10.06 14.55
N ARG A 70 4.26 -10.60 14.39
CA ARG A 70 3.46 -10.48 13.17
C ARG A 70 2.89 -9.08 12.99
N SER A 71 2.57 -8.38 14.08
CA SER A 71 2.11 -7.00 14.09
C SER A 71 3.27 -6.02 14.35
N LYS A 72 3.04 -4.73 14.15
CA LYS A 72 4.01 -3.67 14.47
C LYS A 72 4.08 -3.45 15.98
N ASN A 73 5.28 -3.55 16.54
CA ASN A 73 5.60 -3.20 17.91
C ASN A 73 6.95 -2.49 17.92
N GLU A 74 6.96 -1.20 18.25
CA GLU A 74 8.16 -0.37 18.14
C GLU A 74 9.27 -0.81 19.09
N ALA A 75 8.93 -1.21 20.32
CA ALA A 75 9.92 -1.61 21.32
C ALA A 75 10.62 -2.91 20.91
N LEU A 76 9.87 -3.90 20.43
CA LEU A 76 10.44 -5.13 19.88
C LEU A 76 11.24 -4.87 18.60
N ARG A 77 10.83 -3.91 17.76
CA ARG A 77 11.57 -3.55 16.54
C ARG A 77 12.94 -2.95 16.88
N GLN A 78 12.99 -2.05 17.87
CA GLN A 78 14.24 -1.49 18.38
C GLN A 78 15.13 -2.57 18.99
N LEU A 79 14.55 -3.53 19.71
CA LEU A 79 15.29 -4.68 20.24
C LEU A 79 15.91 -5.52 19.12
N ALA A 80 15.14 -5.84 18.08
CA ALA A 80 15.63 -6.54 16.89
C ALA A 80 16.76 -5.75 16.20
N GLN A 81 16.61 -4.43 16.08
CA GLN A 81 17.64 -3.55 15.52
C GLN A 81 18.95 -3.62 16.31
N VAL A 82 18.89 -3.48 17.63
CA VAL A 82 20.08 -3.55 18.51
C VAL A 82 20.76 -4.91 18.37
N ALA A 83 20.00 -6.01 18.34
CA ALA A 83 20.54 -7.34 18.16
C ALA A 83 21.28 -7.49 16.81
N VAL A 84 20.66 -7.08 15.70
CA VAL A 84 21.29 -7.13 14.37
C VAL A 84 22.55 -6.25 14.31
N GLN A 85 22.51 -5.05 14.88
CA GLN A 85 23.66 -4.14 14.90
C GLN A 85 24.85 -4.70 15.69
N ARG A 86 24.63 -5.54 16.70
CA ARG A 86 25.70 -6.19 17.47
C ARG A 86 26.36 -7.35 16.71
N ILE A 87 25.58 -8.14 15.99
CA ILE A 87 26.05 -9.39 15.37
C ILE A 87 26.53 -9.24 13.93
N VAL A 88 26.05 -8.23 13.19
CA VAL A 88 26.43 -8.01 11.78
C VAL A 88 27.74 -7.23 11.67
N CYS A 89 28.65 -7.72 10.82
CA CYS A 89 29.99 -7.14 10.63
C CYS A 89 29.95 -5.71 10.07
N PRO A 90 30.42 -4.69 10.82
CA PRO A 90 30.41 -3.29 10.35
C PRO A 90 31.28 -3.04 9.12
N LYS A 91 32.28 -3.92 8.89
CA LYS A 91 33.23 -3.78 7.76
C LYS A 91 32.56 -3.96 6.39
N MET A 92 31.47 -4.73 6.31
CA MET A 92 30.67 -4.81 5.07
C MET A 92 29.81 -3.56 4.87
N LEU A 93 29.30 -2.95 5.95
CA LEU A 93 28.50 -1.73 5.89
C LEU A 93 29.34 -0.45 5.61
N ARG A 94 30.66 -0.47 5.81
CA ARG A 94 31.53 0.73 5.71
C ARG A 94 32.41 0.79 4.45
N ASN A 95 32.54 -0.29 3.68
CA ASN A 95 33.40 -0.29 2.50
C ASN A 95 32.84 0.48 1.29
N THR A 96 31.59 0.95 1.34
CA THR A 96 31.02 1.82 0.29
C THR A 96 31.33 3.30 0.45
N PHE A 97 31.81 3.77 1.61
CA PHE A 97 31.97 5.23 1.85
C PHE A 97 33.27 5.69 2.52
N ARG A 98 34.25 4.80 2.74
CA ARG A 98 35.54 5.17 3.38
C ARG A 98 36.76 5.05 2.46
N HIS A 99 36.63 5.47 1.21
CA HIS A 99 37.83 5.85 0.44
C HIS A 99 38.30 7.24 0.89
N GLY A 100 39.47 7.29 1.54
CA GLY A 100 40.33 8.49 1.47
C GLY A 100 40.38 9.46 2.65
N ARG A 101 40.27 9.03 3.93
CA ARG A 101 40.76 9.90 5.03
C ARG A 101 42.29 9.84 5.11
N SER A 102 42.94 10.67 4.29
CA SER A 102 44.34 11.06 4.48
C SER A 102 44.52 11.67 5.87
N LYS A 103 45.55 11.23 6.60
CA LYS A 103 45.83 11.58 8.00
C LYS A 103 46.49 12.96 8.20
N HIS A 104 46.61 13.77 7.16
CA HIS A 104 47.34 15.03 7.23
C HIS A 104 46.49 16.20 6.74
N GLY A 105 45.99 16.99 7.69
CA GLY A 105 45.31 18.26 7.43
C GLY A 105 44.24 18.54 8.46
N ALA A 106 44.41 19.60 9.24
CA ALA A 106 43.35 20.14 10.10
C ALA A 106 42.04 20.29 9.29
N PRO A 107 40.87 19.99 9.87
CA PRO A 107 39.61 20.08 9.16
C PRO A 107 39.37 21.54 8.76
N ASN A 108 39.64 21.86 7.50
CA ASN A 108 39.08 23.07 6.90
C ASN A 108 37.56 22.92 7.01
N ASN A 109 36.92 23.81 7.76
CA ASN A 109 35.47 23.87 8.00
C ASN A 109 34.64 24.14 6.72
N ASN A 110 35.18 23.88 5.53
CA ASN A 110 34.56 24.09 4.24
C ASN A 110 33.75 22.85 3.80
N SER A 111 33.14 22.11 4.74
CA SER A 111 32.25 21.02 4.34
C SER A 111 30.96 21.62 3.80
N ILE A 112 30.76 21.53 2.49
CA ILE A 112 29.49 21.84 1.84
C ILE A 112 28.44 20.92 2.44
N THR A 113 27.42 21.49 3.09
CA THR A 113 26.29 20.75 3.63
C THR A 113 25.23 20.54 2.55
N PHE A 114 24.29 19.61 2.78
CA PHE A 114 23.20 19.38 1.83
C PHE A 114 22.38 20.65 1.54
N VAL A 115 22.21 21.53 2.53
CA VAL A 115 21.44 22.78 2.37
C VAL A 115 22.18 23.84 1.57
N ASP A 116 23.51 23.76 1.47
CA ASP A 116 24.34 24.66 0.66
C ASP A 116 24.27 24.32 -0.84
N LEU A 117 23.73 23.16 -1.19
CA LEU A 117 23.53 22.77 -2.58
C LEU A 117 22.40 23.58 -3.23
N PRO A 118 22.52 23.92 -4.54
CA PRO A 118 21.42 24.48 -5.32
C PRO A 118 20.16 23.60 -5.25
N ALA A 119 18.98 24.23 -5.29
CA ALA A 119 17.71 23.55 -5.09
C ALA A 119 17.49 22.42 -6.12
N GLU A 120 17.95 22.59 -7.35
CA GLU A 120 17.87 21.62 -8.43
C GLU A 120 18.61 20.32 -8.07
N ILE A 121 19.81 20.45 -7.52
CA ILE A 121 20.63 19.32 -7.08
C ILE A 121 20.00 18.64 -5.87
N ARG A 122 19.47 19.41 -4.92
CA ARG A 122 18.76 18.85 -3.76
C ARG A 122 17.54 18.03 -4.19
N LEU A 123 16.73 18.56 -5.11
CA LEU A 123 15.56 17.86 -5.65
C LEU A 123 15.95 16.61 -6.45
N LEU A 124 17.06 16.67 -7.20
CA LEU A 124 17.58 15.51 -7.91
C LEU A 124 17.98 14.39 -6.93
N ILE A 125 18.77 14.72 -5.91
CA ILE A 125 19.18 13.78 -4.86
C ILE A 125 17.96 13.18 -4.16
N LEU A 126 17.01 14.01 -3.72
CA LEU A 126 15.79 13.56 -3.07
C LEU A 126 14.93 12.66 -3.97
N GLY A 127 15.00 12.86 -5.30
CA GLY A 127 14.35 12.00 -6.29
C GLY A 127 14.90 10.58 -6.38
N TYR A 128 16.06 10.28 -5.77
CA TYR A 128 16.66 8.94 -5.66
C TYR A 128 16.50 8.33 -4.26
N THR A 129 15.56 8.85 -3.47
CA THR A 129 15.26 8.36 -2.12
C THR A 129 13.87 7.71 -2.07
N ASP A 130 13.50 7.18 -0.91
CA ASP A 130 12.16 6.63 -0.62
C ASP A 130 11.02 7.67 -0.76
N LEU A 131 11.31 8.94 -1.05
CA LEU A 131 10.30 9.94 -1.47
C LEU A 131 9.62 9.58 -2.79
N VAL A 132 10.26 8.76 -3.62
CA VAL A 132 9.68 8.21 -4.84
C VAL A 132 9.43 6.73 -4.60
N ALA A 133 8.17 6.33 -4.56
CA ALA A 133 7.81 4.94 -4.39
C ALA A 133 8.24 4.11 -5.60
N PRO A 134 8.51 2.79 -5.41
CA PRO A 134 8.49 1.83 -6.50
C PRO A 134 7.31 2.08 -7.44
N GLU A 135 7.59 2.10 -8.74
CA GLU A 135 6.58 2.36 -9.79
C GLU A 135 5.93 3.75 -9.70
N ASN A 136 6.46 4.67 -8.88
CA ASN A 136 5.93 6.01 -8.66
C ASN A 136 4.44 6.01 -8.27
N GLU A 137 3.97 4.99 -7.57
CA GLU A 137 2.58 4.88 -7.15
C GLU A 137 2.49 4.57 -5.67
N ILE A 138 1.64 5.33 -4.98
CA ILE A 138 1.32 5.14 -3.57
C ILE A 138 -0.18 5.21 -3.39
N GLU A 139 -0.64 4.46 -2.42
CA GLU A 139 -2.03 4.43 -2.01
C GLU A 139 -2.17 5.05 -0.62
N TRP A 140 -3.34 5.63 -0.37
CA TRP A 140 -3.74 6.12 0.94
C TRP A 140 -5.16 5.68 1.27
N SER A 141 -5.36 5.26 2.52
CA SER A 141 -6.69 5.13 3.13
C SER A 141 -6.64 5.63 4.57
N SER A 142 -7.79 6.03 5.10
CA SER A 142 -7.92 6.47 6.51
C SER A 142 -7.44 5.40 7.49
N TYR A 143 -7.71 4.13 7.17
CA TYR A 143 -7.36 2.99 8.02
C TYR A 143 -5.86 2.62 7.96
N ARG A 144 -5.27 2.58 6.74
CA ARG A 144 -3.88 2.10 6.57
C ARG A 144 -2.84 3.22 6.56
N GLY A 145 -3.26 4.47 6.38
CA GLY A 145 -2.37 5.56 6.02
C GLY A 145 -1.77 5.32 4.62
N TRP A 146 -0.50 5.65 4.46
CA TRP A 146 0.23 5.53 3.20
C TRP A 146 0.82 4.12 2.99
N TYR A 147 0.62 3.51 1.83
CA TYR A 147 1.16 2.21 1.47
C TYR A 147 1.37 2.07 -0.05
N ILE A 148 1.94 0.95 -0.51
CA ILE A 148 2.08 0.62 -1.94
C ILE A 148 1.21 -0.58 -2.25
N ARG A 149 0.46 -0.51 -3.35
CA ARG A 149 -0.18 -1.68 -3.93
C ARG A 149 0.87 -2.62 -4.49
N ARG A 150 0.93 -3.82 -3.93
CA ARG A 150 1.66 -4.90 -4.60
C ARG A 150 0.69 -5.47 -5.63
N GLY A 151 0.96 -5.22 -6.90
CA GLY A 151 0.14 -5.75 -7.98
C GLY A 151 -0.06 -7.25 -7.79
N SER A 152 -1.30 -7.66 -7.50
CA SER A 152 -1.72 -9.04 -7.69
C SER A 152 -1.76 -9.24 -9.19
N GLY A 153 -0.67 -9.72 -9.77
CA GLY A 153 -0.56 -9.90 -11.23
C GLY A 153 -1.46 -11.02 -11.77
N GLY A 154 -2.64 -11.28 -11.21
CA GLY A 154 -3.60 -12.23 -11.75
C GLY A 154 -4.56 -11.50 -12.68
N ASN A 155 -4.72 -12.02 -13.91
CA ASN A 155 -5.61 -11.46 -14.94
C ASN A 155 -7.11 -11.54 -14.61
N ASN A 156 -7.50 -11.92 -13.38
CA ASN A 156 -8.87 -11.80 -12.88
C ASN A 156 -9.01 -10.48 -12.13
N GLU A 157 -8.90 -9.39 -12.89
CA GLU A 157 -8.79 -7.98 -12.46
C GLU A 157 -10.11 -7.34 -12.02
N ALA A 158 -11.09 -8.12 -11.55
CA ALA A 158 -12.30 -7.58 -10.94
C ALA A 158 -12.24 -7.85 -9.43
N PHE A 159 -12.04 -6.80 -8.62
CA PHE A 159 -12.30 -6.74 -7.18
C PHE A 159 -11.36 -7.38 -6.15
N CYS A 160 -10.31 -8.14 -6.50
CA CYS A 160 -9.31 -8.57 -5.47
C CYS A 160 -8.36 -7.44 -5.00
N CYS A 161 -8.71 -6.19 -5.30
CA CYS A 161 -8.01 -4.97 -4.94
C CYS A 161 -8.05 -4.65 -3.43
N LEU A 162 -8.95 -5.27 -2.67
CA LEU A 162 -9.28 -4.86 -1.29
C LEU A 162 -8.93 -5.91 -0.21
N VAL A 163 -8.51 -7.13 -0.58
CA VAL A 163 -8.18 -8.21 0.38
C VAL A 163 -6.68 -8.50 0.43
N HIS A 164 -5.85 -7.45 0.40
CA HIS A 164 -4.44 -7.57 0.80
C HIS A 164 -4.21 -7.36 2.30
N LEU A 165 -5.24 -7.65 3.11
CA LEU A 165 -5.04 -8.25 4.42
C LEU A 165 -4.47 -9.65 4.18
N HIS A 166 -3.16 -9.82 4.27
CA HIS A 166 -2.69 -11.18 4.54
C HIS A 166 -3.23 -11.55 5.91
N PRO A 167 -3.90 -12.69 6.06
CA PRO A 167 -3.92 -13.36 7.34
C PRO A 167 -2.46 -13.48 7.77
N ILE A 168 -2.16 -12.94 8.96
CA ILE A 168 -1.48 -13.69 10.01
C ILE A 168 -1.47 -15.15 9.60
N ALA A 169 -0.33 -15.68 9.15
CA ALA A 169 -0.29 -17.06 8.68
C ALA A 169 -0.95 -17.91 9.77
N GLU A 170 -2.09 -18.56 9.51
CA GLU A 170 -2.59 -19.58 10.42
C GLU A 170 -1.41 -20.52 10.66
N ASP A 171 -0.89 -20.38 11.86
CA ASP A 171 -0.28 -21.48 12.53
C ASP A 171 -1.44 -22.47 12.72
N LYS A 172 -1.18 -23.75 12.50
CA LYS A 172 -2.16 -24.78 12.83
C LYS A 172 -2.31 -24.93 14.36
N SER A 173 -1.67 -24.06 15.15
CA SER A 173 -2.03 -23.88 16.54
C SER A 173 -3.47 -23.37 16.61
N ASP A 174 -4.37 -24.20 17.15
CA ASP A 174 -5.80 -23.94 17.41
C ASP A 174 -6.09 -22.76 18.35
N THR A 175 -5.30 -21.69 18.34
CA THR A 175 -5.50 -20.50 19.16
C THR A 175 -6.51 -19.57 18.48
N SER A 176 -7.77 -19.86 18.84
CA SER A 176 -9.10 -19.30 18.56
C SER A 176 -9.37 -17.88 18.07
N ASP A 177 -8.43 -16.95 17.90
CA ASP A 177 -8.85 -15.54 17.93
C ASP A 177 -9.15 -14.86 16.58
N ASP A 178 -8.90 -15.50 15.42
CA ASP A 178 -9.31 -14.94 14.09
C ASP A 178 -9.84 -15.99 13.08
N ALA A 179 -10.02 -17.25 13.48
CA ALA A 179 -10.17 -18.39 12.55
C ALA A 179 -11.61 -18.83 12.22
N HIS A 180 -12.64 -18.12 12.71
CA HIS A 180 -14.03 -18.59 12.63
C HIS A 180 -14.90 -17.96 11.53
N LEU A 181 -14.36 -17.07 10.70
CA LEU A 181 -15.12 -16.59 9.52
C LEU A 181 -14.95 -17.61 8.36
N PRO A 182 -16.02 -18.27 7.87
CA PRO A 182 -15.95 -19.25 6.79
C PRO A 182 -15.33 -18.70 5.49
N ALA A 183 -15.42 -17.39 5.27
CA ALA A 183 -14.85 -16.68 4.13
C ALA A 183 -13.30 -16.58 4.17
N TYR A 184 -12.66 -16.77 5.33
CA TYR A 184 -11.22 -16.52 5.52
C TYR A 184 -10.29 -17.65 5.03
N LYS A 185 -10.83 -18.86 4.77
CA LYS A 185 -10.03 -20.05 4.41
C LYS A 185 -9.60 -20.12 2.94
N LYS A 186 -10.14 -19.29 2.04
CA LYS A 186 -9.99 -19.49 0.59
C LYS A 186 -8.83 -18.75 -0.09
N ASP A 187 -8.23 -17.72 0.52
CA ASP A 187 -7.25 -16.90 -0.21
C ASP A 187 -5.79 -17.42 -0.08
N ASN A 188 -5.53 -18.56 -0.74
CA ASN A 188 -4.22 -19.22 -0.81
C ASN A 188 -3.18 -18.44 -1.65
N TYR A 189 -3.61 -17.60 -2.60
CA TYR A 189 -2.73 -16.86 -3.51
C TYR A 189 -1.88 -15.81 -2.79
N THR A 190 -2.47 -15.15 -1.80
CA THR A 190 -1.80 -14.13 -1.00
C THR A 190 -0.71 -14.76 -0.12
N ARG A 191 -0.94 -15.94 0.46
CA ARG A 191 0.12 -16.75 1.12
C ARG A 191 1.24 -17.16 0.17
N GLN A 192 0.89 -17.52 -1.06
CA GLN A 192 1.81 -18.00 -2.08
C GLN A 192 2.81 -16.90 -2.50
N TYR A 193 2.38 -15.65 -2.66
CA TYR A 193 3.30 -14.56 -3.04
C TYR A 193 4.44 -14.32 -2.02
N CYS A 194 4.13 -14.32 -0.71
CA CYS A 194 5.16 -14.18 0.32
C CYS A 194 6.02 -15.45 0.48
N ARG A 195 5.46 -16.65 0.22
CA ARG A 195 6.23 -17.91 0.27
C ARG A 195 7.13 -18.09 -0.95
N GLU A 196 6.67 -17.79 -2.15
CA GLU A 196 7.39 -18.02 -3.41
C GLU A 196 8.52 -17.02 -3.63
N LYS A 197 8.28 -15.72 -3.37
CA LYS A 197 9.33 -14.69 -3.55
C LYS A 197 10.42 -14.75 -2.48
N LEU A 198 10.14 -15.30 -1.29
CA LEU A 198 11.10 -15.39 -0.20
C LEU A 198 11.58 -16.83 0.06
N GLY A 199 11.26 -17.78 -0.83
CA GLY A 199 11.72 -19.18 -0.73
C GLY A 199 11.32 -19.86 0.59
N GLY A 200 10.12 -19.57 1.11
CA GLY A 200 9.63 -20.11 2.37
C GLY A 200 10.16 -19.43 3.65
N ARG A 201 11.04 -18.42 3.55
CA ARG A 201 11.71 -17.78 4.71
C ARG A 201 10.82 -16.87 5.57
N GLY A 202 9.54 -16.73 5.24
CA GLY A 202 8.62 -15.81 5.91
C GLY A 202 8.81 -14.35 5.48
N CYS A 203 7.83 -13.49 5.79
CA CYS A 203 7.84 -12.08 5.40
C CYS A 203 8.61 -11.21 6.41
N PHE A 204 9.62 -10.47 5.93
CA PHE A 204 10.44 -9.53 6.72
C PHE A 204 10.09 -8.06 6.44
N CYS A 205 8.82 -7.78 6.14
CA CYS A 205 8.39 -6.45 5.75
C CYS A 205 8.20 -5.51 6.95
N LYS A 206 9.04 -4.49 7.08
CA LYS A 206 8.98 -3.46 8.14
C LYS A 206 7.64 -2.71 8.22
N SER A 207 6.88 -2.67 7.12
CA SER A 207 5.57 -2.02 7.07
C SER A 207 4.43 -2.88 7.61
N ARG A 208 4.67 -4.17 7.90
CA ARG A 208 3.66 -5.11 8.40
C ARG A 208 4.05 -5.75 9.71
N HIS A 209 5.32 -6.09 9.87
CA HIS A 209 5.83 -6.90 10.96
C HIS A 209 6.79 -6.11 11.85
N THR A 210 6.97 -6.61 13.07
CA THR A 210 8.06 -6.20 13.94
C THR A 210 9.34 -6.85 13.46
N VAL A 211 10.01 -6.19 12.51
CA VAL A 211 11.18 -6.71 11.82
C VAL A 211 12.29 -5.69 11.80
N TYR A 212 13.52 -6.18 11.96
CA TYR A 212 14.71 -5.48 11.50
C TYR A 212 15.51 -6.39 10.57
N SER A 213 16.06 -5.80 9.50
CA SER A 213 16.72 -6.52 8.43
C SER A 213 18.01 -5.80 8.06
N SER A 214 19.13 -6.51 8.05
CA SER A 214 20.38 -5.98 7.50
C SER A 214 20.47 -6.13 5.99
N TYR A 215 19.52 -6.83 5.35
CA TYR A 215 19.50 -7.09 3.91
C TYR A 215 18.70 -6.02 3.18
N SER A 216 17.56 -5.61 3.77
CA SER A 216 16.58 -4.78 3.10
C SER A 216 16.88 -3.30 3.33
N GLU A 217 17.82 -2.79 2.55
CA GLU A 217 17.81 -1.35 2.25
C GLU A 217 16.57 -0.97 1.39
N SER A 218 15.86 -1.91 0.74
CA SER A 218 14.99 -1.52 -0.40
C SER A 218 13.68 -2.27 -0.72
N SER A 219 13.23 -3.33 -0.03
CA SER A 219 12.07 -4.11 -0.56
C SER A 219 10.70 -3.85 0.09
N CYS A 220 10.64 -3.10 1.17
CA CYS A 220 9.38 -2.63 1.73
C CYS A 220 9.42 -1.13 1.88
N TRP A 221 8.89 -0.44 0.87
CA TRP A 221 8.67 0.98 0.96
C TRP A 221 7.87 1.30 2.23
N ALA A 222 8.31 2.34 2.93
CA ALA A 222 7.57 2.95 4.00
C ALA A 222 7.60 4.46 3.74
N PRO A 223 6.57 5.20 4.19
CA PRO A 223 6.58 6.65 4.05
C PRO A 223 7.87 7.22 4.63
N PRO A 224 8.60 8.07 3.89
CA PRO A 224 9.89 8.60 4.32
C PRO A 224 9.71 9.74 5.33
N THR A 225 8.96 9.48 6.41
CA THR A 225 8.66 10.43 7.48
C THR A 225 9.89 11.20 7.97
N PRO A 226 11.07 10.58 8.16
CA PRO A 226 12.26 11.32 8.60
C PRO A 226 12.66 12.46 7.66
N LEU A 227 12.49 12.32 6.35
CA LEU A 227 12.84 13.38 5.37
C LEU A 227 11.93 14.60 5.47
N PHE A 228 10.70 14.43 5.94
CA PHE A 228 9.78 15.55 6.21
C PHE A 228 10.06 16.26 7.53
N LEU A 229 10.91 15.69 8.40
CA LEU A 229 11.16 16.18 9.77
C LEU A 229 12.56 16.78 9.97
N VAL A 230 13.45 16.77 8.96
CA VAL A 230 14.84 17.24 9.11
C VAL A 230 14.93 18.74 9.39
N ASN A 231 14.47 19.56 8.44
CA ASN A 231 14.37 21.02 8.57
C ASN A 231 13.38 21.58 7.54
N SER A 232 13.04 22.87 7.61
CA SER A 232 12.03 23.48 6.73
C SER A 232 12.39 23.46 5.25
N ILE A 233 13.66 23.62 4.89
CA ILE A 233 14.15 23.60 3.51
C ILE A 233 14.02 22.19 2.94
N VAL A 234 14.55 21.19 3.65
CA VAL A 234 14.50 19.77 3.25
C VAL A 234 13.06 19.30 3.20
N ARG A 235 12.21 19.66 4.18
CA ARG A 235 10.78 19.35 4.17
C ARG A 235 10.09 19.89 2.91
N ARG A 236 10.34 21.15 2.53
CA ARG A 236 9.73 21.75 1.33
C ARG A 236 10.18 21.04 0.06
N ASP A 237 11.47 20.75 -0.06
CA ASP A 237 12.02 20.05 -1.21
C ASP A 237 11.50 18.58 -1.27
N ALA A 238 11.38 17.92 -0.12
CA ALA A 238 10.82 16.58 0.02
C ALA A 238 9.33 16.53 -0.35
N LEU A 239 8.51 17.47 0.13
CA LEU A 239 7.10 17.58 -0.25
C LEU A 239 6.96 17.81 -1.77
N LYS A 240 7.81 18.68 -2.34
CA LYS A 240 7.83 18.89 -3.78
C LYS A 240 8.12 17.59 -4.52
N VAL A 241 9.17 16.84 -4.16
CA VAL A 241 9.48 15.56 -4.82
C VAL A 241 8.36 14.55 -4.64
N PHE A 242 7.91 14.32 -3.41
CA PHE A 242 6.90 13.31 -3.08
C PHE A 242 5.59 13.53 -3.84
N PHE A 243 4.99 14.71 -3.77
CA PHE A 243 3.69 14.98 -4.40
C PHE A 243 3.78 15.19 -5.91
N SER A 244 4.97 15.51 -6.45
CA SER A 244 5.14 15.69 -7.90
C SER A 244 5.58 14.46 -8.66
N ARG A 245 6.21 13.49 -7.98
CA ARG A 245 6.74 12.29 -8.62
C ARG A 245 5.91 11.05 -8.38
N ASN A 246 5.01 11.03 -7.41
CA ASN A 246 4.13 9.89 -7.18
C ASN A 246 2.70 10.15 -7.68
N ARG A 247 2.10 9.11 -8.26
CA ARG A 247 0.65 8.95 -8.39
C ARG A 247 0.11 8.54 -7.04
N ILE A 248 -0.90 9.27 -6.58
CA ILE A 248 -1.53 9.01 -5.29
C ILE A 248 -2.93 8.48 -5.54
N VAL A 249 -3.20 7.27 -5.07
CA VAL A 249 -4.52 6.64 -5.14
C VAL A 249 -5.18 6.71 -3.76
N VAL A 250 -6.34 7.32 -3.67
CA VAL A 250 -7.11 7.46 -2.43
C VAL A 250 -8.24 6.43 -2.44
N TRP A 251 -8.14 5.45 -1.55
CA TRP A 251 -9.14 4.40 -1.40
C TRP A 251 -10.18 4.77 -0.34
N PRO A 252 -11.45 4.34 -0.52
CA PRO A 252 -12.46 4.43 0.52
C PRO A 252 -12.02 3.63 1.76
N SER A 253 -12.54 3.99 2.93
CA SER A 253 -12.27 3.25 4.16
C SER A 253 -12.93 1.87 4.04
N GLU A 254 -12.15 0.82 3.76
CA GLU A 254 -12.58 -0.56 3.45
C GLU A 254 -13.27 -1.32 4.61
N SER A 255 -13.75 -0.66 5.64
CA SER A 255 -14.42 -1.35 6.74
C SER A 255 -15.88 -1.68 6.37
N LEU A 256 -16.07 -2.69 5.52
CA LEU A 256 -17.37 -3.35 5.36
C LEU A 256 -17.82 -4.01 6.67
N ASP A 257 -16.86 -4.42 7.53
CA ASP A 257 -17.13 -5.17 8.77
C ASP A 257 -17.34 -4.33 10.04
N HIS A 258 -17.11 -3.01 10.02
CA HIS A 258 -17.38 -2.15 11.18
C HIS A 258 -18.45 -1.11 10.86
N ALA A 259 -19.71 -1.54 10.91
CA ALA A 259 -20.88 -0.66 10.88
C ALA A 259 -20.81 0.51 11.88
N TRP A 260 -19.94 0.43 12.90
CA TRP A 260 -19.74 1.48 13.90
C TRP A 260 -18.83 2.64 13.43
N GLU A 261 -17.99 2.44 12.41
CA GLU A 261 -17.11 3.50 11.87
C GLU A 261 -17.82 4.46 10.90
N ARG A 262 -19.06 4.16 10.48
CA ARG A 262 -19.91 5.08 9.67
C ARG A 262 -20.28 6.38 10.41
N ARG A 263 -19.84 6.57 11.66
CA ARG A 263 -20.03 7.82 12.40
C ARG A 263 -19.12 8.95 11.91
N HIS A 264 -18.14 8.68 11.06
CA HIS A 264 -17.38 9.72 10.40
C HIS A 264 -18.14 10.18 9.16
N SER A 265 -18.89 11.29 9.30
CA SER A 265 -19.63 11.94 8.21
C SER A 265 -18.76 12.54 7.09
N ARG A 266 -17.44 12.30 7.15
CA ARG A 266 -16.48 12.90 6.22
C ARG A 266 -16.02 11.88 5.20
N SER A 267 -16.14 12.23 3.92
CA SER A 267 -15.60 11.38 2.86
C SER A 267 -14.08 11.23 3.02
N HIS A 268 -13.55 10.05 2.72
CA HIS A 268 -12.12 9.73 2.81
C HIS A 268 -11.27 10.69 1.98
N ILE A 269 -11.76 11.08 0.81
CA ILE A 269 -11.08 12.04 -0.06
C ILE A 269 -11.09 13.46 0.53
N SER A 270 -12.18 13.89 1.18
CA SER A 270 -12.21 15.16 1.91
C SER A 270 -11.19 15.16 3.04
N SER A 271 -11.13 14.07 3.81
CA SER A 271 -10.17 13.89 4.89
C SER A 271 -8.72 13.91 4.37
N PHE A 272 -8.45 13.18 3.28
CA PHE A 272 -7.13 13.16 2.64
C PHE A 272 -6.67 14.57 2.24
N LEU A 273 -7.50 15.29 1.47
CA LEU A 273 -7.12 16.59 0.91
C LEU A 273 -7.07 17.71 1.96
N SER A 274 -7.88 17.63 3.02
CA SER A 274 -7.95 18.68 4.05
C SER A 274 -7.06 18.45 5.27
N GLU A 275 -6.78 17.20 5.64
CA GLU A 275 -6.07 16.84 6.87
C GLU A 275 -4.72 16.17 6.62
N VAL A 276 -4.60 15.35 5.57
CA VAL A 276 -3.39 14.56 5.32
C VAL A 276 -2.38 15.30 4.45
N VAL A 277 -2.85 15.93 3.37
CA VAL A 277 -1.98 16.67 2.45
C VAL A 277 -1.70 18.06 3.01
N PRO A 278 -0.43 18.43 3.29
CA PRO A 278 -0.12 19.78 3.71
C PRO A 278 -0.55 20.81 2.65
N LYS A 279 -1.15 21.93 3.08
CA LYS A 279 -1.65 22.97 2.16
C LYS A 279 -0.57 23.50 1.20
N ASP A 280 0.68 23.59 1.67
CA ASP A 280 1.84 24.01 0.88
C ASP A 280 2.33 22.95 -0.13
N ALA A 281 1.87 21.70 0.01
CA ALA A 281 2.17 20.59 -0.87
C ALA A 281 1.13 20.40 -2.00
N LEU A 282 -0.09 20.91 -1.84
CA LEU A 282 -1.15 20.80 -2.87
C LEU A 282 -0.72 21.35 -4.23
N ARG A 283 0.06 22.44 -4.28
CA ARG A 283 0.63 22.99 -5.52
C ARG A 283 1.61 22.06 -6.24
N HIS A 284 2.09 21.03 -5.55
CA HIS A 284 3.02 20.04 -6.09
C HIS A 284 2.30 18.75 -6.51
N LEU A 285 1.04 18.55 -6.11
CA LEU A 285 0.24 17.37 -6.46
C LEU A 285 0.02 17.32 -7.99
N ARG A 286 0.59 16.31 -8.66
CA ARG A 286 0.48 16.15 -10.13
C ARG A 286 -0.50 15.07 -10.54
N TYR A 287 -0.62 14.00 -9.77
CA TYR A 287 -1.40 12.83 -10.12
C TYR A 287 -2.21 12.35 -8.92
N LEU A 288 -3.52 12.45 -9.02
CA LEU A 288 -4.45 12.01 -7.99
C LEU A 288 -5.47 11.07 -8.62
N GLU A 289 -5.67 9.92 -8.02
CA GLU A 289 -6.76 9.01 -8.32
C GLU A 289 -7.63 8.85 -7.08
N VAL A 290 -8.95 8.94 -7.28
CA VAL A 290 -9.93 8.86 -6.21
C VAL A 290 -10.86 7.71 -6.53
N VAL A 291 -10.92 6.75 -5.61
CA VAL A 291 -11.87 5.65 -5.68
C VAL A 291 -13.04 5.96 -4.75
N PHE A 292 -14.25 5.98 -5.30
CA PHE A 292 -15.49 6.05 -4.55
C PHE A 292 -16.09 4.64 -4.48
N SER A 293 -16.37 4.15 -3.27
CA SER A 293 -17.12 2.90 -3.08
C SER A 293 -18.60 3.07 -3.41
N GLU A 294 -19.12 4.28 -3.16
CA GLU A 294 -20.48 4.70 -3.43
C GLU A 294 -20.46 6.19 -3.78
N HIS A 295 -21.51 6.66 -4.43
CA HIS A 295 -21.69 8.09 -4.68
C HIS A 295 -21.99 8.86 -3.39
N LEU A 296 -21.51 10.10 -3.30
CA LEU A 296 -21.69 10.92 -2.09
C LEU A 296 -23.14 11.38 -1.95
N LYS A 297 -23.71 11.31 -0.74
CA LYS A 297 -25.08 11.76 -0.43
C LYS A 297 -25.09 12.82 0.68
N GLY A 298 -26.14 13.64 0.69
CA GLY A 298 -26.44 14.57 1.79
C GLY A 298 -25.25 15.43 2.24
N ASP A 299 -24.87 15.29 3.51
CA ASP A 299 -23.81 16.07 4.16
C ASP A 299 -22.42 15.81 3.56
N GLU A 300 -22.14 14.60 3.07
CA GLU A 300 -20.85 14.25 2.47
C GLU A 300 -20.60 15.06 1.19
N LEU A 301 -21.65 15.27 0.40
CA LEU A 301 -21.59 16.07 -0.82
C LEU A 301 -21.33 17.55 -0.51
N VAL A 302 -21.99 18.09 0.54
CA VAL A 302 -21.77 19.46 1.01
C VAL A 302 -20.33 19.64 1.48
N GLU A 303 -19.81 18.67 2.22
CA GLU A 303 -18.43 18.70 2.68
C GLU A 303 -17.43 18.55 1.53
N TRP A 304 -17.71 17.66 0.58
CA TRP A 304 -16.87 17.50 -0.60
C TRP A 304 -16.75 18.81 -1.38
N LYS A 305 -17.88 19.49 -1.61
CA LYS A 305 -17.89 20.84 -2.20
C LYS A 305 -17.05 21.83 -1.40
N ARG A 306 -17.20 21.85 -0.07
CA ARG A 306 -16.40 22.71 0.82
C ARG A 306 -14.90 22.40 0.72
N THR A 307 -14.53 21.13 0.64
CA THR A 307 -13.14 20.68 0.49
C THR A 307 -12.56 21.18 -0.81
N ILE A 308 -13.27 20.99 -1.94
CA ILE A 308 -12.82 21.46 -3.25
C ILE A 308 -12.55 22.97 -3.26
N GLU A 309 -13.48 23.77 -2.71
CA GLU A 309 -13.29 25.22 -2.59
C GLU A 309 -12.11 25.58 -1.67
N GLY A 310 -11.93 24.82 -0.58
CA GLY A 310 -10.82 25.00 0.35
C GLY A 310 -9.45 24.73 -0.27
N ILE A 311 -9.33 23.75 -1.18
CA ILE A 311 -8.05 23.40 -1.80
C ILE A 311 -7.74 24.19 -3.09
N LYS A 312 -8.76 24.71 -3.76
CA LYS A 312 -8.62 25.50 -4.99
C LYS A 312 -7.52 26.59 -4.93
N PRO A 313 -7.45 27.47 -3.90
CA PRO A 313 -6.40 28.50 -3.83
C PRO A 313 -4.98 27.93 -3.66
N HIS A 314 -4.84 26.64 -3.35
CA HIS A 314 -3.55 25.97 -3.18
C HIS A 314 -3.09 25.19 -4.43
N LEU A 315 -3.93 25.10 -5.47
CA LEU A 315 -3.66 24.36 -6.72
C LEU A 315 -3.14 25.25 -7.87
N VAL A 316 -2.72 26.49 -7.60
CA VAL A 316 -2.39 27.54 -8.60
C VAL A 316 -1.35 27.11 -9.65
N SER A 317 -0.56 26.07 -9.40
CA SER A 317 0.46 25.58 -10.35
C SER A 317 0.52 24.06 -10.46
N SER A 318 -0.55 23.35 -10.07
CA SER A 318 -0.52 21.89 -9.89
C SER A 318 -0.66 21.09 -11.18
N SER A 319 -1.10 21.68 -12.31
CA SER A 319 -1.29 20.94 -13.59
C SER A 319 -1.84 19.52 -13.36
N LEU A 320 -2.85 19.43 -12.50
CA LEU A 320 -3.26 18.20 -11.84
C LEU A 320 -3.90 17.27 -12.86
N ALA A 321 -3.44 16.03 -12.94
CA ALA A 321 -4.15 14.94 -13.57
C ALA A 321 -5.00 14.24 -12.50
N LEU A 322 -6.32 14.28 -12.67
CA LEU A 322 -7.29 13.68 -11.77
C LEU A 322 -7.96 12.49 -12.44
N LYS A 323 -7.93 11.33 -11.79
CA LYS A 323 -8.70 10.15 -12.18
C LYS A 323 -9.74 9.84 -11.10
N ILE A 324 -10.97 9.57 -11.51
CA ILE A 324 -12.05 9.22 -10.62
C ILE A 324 -12.57 7.87 -11.04
N PHE A 325 -12.72 6.99 -10.05
CA PHE A 325 -13.23 5.67 -10.21
C PHE A 325 -14.43 5.51 -9.28
N PHE A 326 -15.60 5.24 -9.84
CA PHE A 326 -16.73 4.76 -9.08
C PHE A 326 -16.69 3.24 -9.15
N ALA A 327 -16.32 2.61 -8.04
CA ALA A 327 -16.49 1.19 -7.90
C ALA A 327 -17.99 0.95 -7.71
N ALA A 328 -18.60 0.10 -8.55
CA ALA A 328 -19.83 -0.56 -8.14
C ALA A 328 -19.56 -1.14 -6.76
N GLY A 329 -20.52 -0.93 -5.85
CA GLY A 329 -20.46 -1.54 -4.54
C GLY A 329 -20.03 -3.00 -4.70
N PRO A 330 -19.14 -3.52 -3.83
CA PRO A 330 -18.85 -4.94 -3.87
C PRO A 330 -20.21 -5.64 -3.87
N PRO A 331 -20.49 -6.54 -4.84
CA PRO A 331 -21.71 -7.34 -4.77
C PRO A 331 -21.70 -7.93 -3.38
N ASP A 332 -22.69 -7.58 -2.56
CA ASP A 332 -22.66 -7.83 -1.12
C ASP A 332 -22.20 -9.28 -0.93
N PRO A 333 -20.96 -9.53 -0.45
CA PRO A 333 -20.41 -10.87 -0.47
C PRO A 333 -21.26 -11.81 0.41
N LEU A 334 -22.02 -11.23 1.34
CA LEU A 334 -22.94 -11.95 2.21
C LEU A 334 -24.24 -12.32 1.49
N HIS A 335 -24.68 -11.57 0.48
CA HIS A 335 -25.95 -11.88 -0.19
C HIS A 335 -25.85 -13.21 -0.97
N ASN A 336 -24.76 -13.40 -1.72
CA ASN A 336 -24.47 -14.68 -2.38
C ASN A 336 -24.13 -15.83 -1.41
N TYR A 337 -23.67 -15.54 -0.18
CA TYR A 337 -23.30 -16.58 0.78
C TYR A 337 -24.49 -17.12 1.57
N TYR A 338 -25.54 -16.30 1.78
CA TYR A 338 -26.75 -16.76 2.46
C TYR A 338 -27.67 -17.57 1.55
N GLU A 339 -27.75 -17.25 0.26
CA GLU A 339 -28.53 -18.05 -0.71
C GLU A 339 -27.94 -19.45 -0.89
N LEU A 340 -26.62 -19.58 -1.08
CA LEU A 340 -25.96 -20.88 -1.22
C LEU A 340 -26.01 -21.76 0.04
N SER A 341 -26.28 -21.19 1.23
CA SER A 341 -26.42 -21.96 2.47
C SER A 341 -27.85 -22.44 2.73
N ARG A 342 -28.83 -21.94 1.98
CA ARG A 342 -30.23 -22.28 2.16
C ARG A 342 -30.63 -23.51 1.34
N ASP A 343 -29.94 -23.76 0.24
CA ASP A 343 -30.25 -24.88 -0.66
C ASP A 343 -29.74 -26.23 -0.16
N GLU A 344 -28.76 -26.28 0.77
CA GLU A 344 -28.23 -27.56 1.29
C GLU A 344 -29.05 -28.15 2.47
N GLU A 345 -29.99 -27.40 3.07
CA GLU A 345 -30.84 -27.91 4.17
C GLU A 345 -32.28 -28.25 3.76
N GLU A 346 -32.74 -27.91 2.54
CA GLU A 346 -34.11 -28.20 2.06
C GLU A 346 -34.21 -29.38 1.06
N GLU A 347 -33.11 -30.08 0.73
CA GLU A 347 -33.11 -31.20 -0.23
C GLU A 347 -33.60 -32.56 0.33
N GLU A 348 -34.18 -32.60 1.55
CA GLU A 348 -34.91 -33.77 2.06
C GLU A 348 -36.42 -33.51 2.16
N GLY A 349 -37.03 -33.31 0.99
CA GLY A 349 -38.42 -33.72 0.77
C GLY A 349 -39.40 -32.60 0.41
N LYS A 350 -39.55 -32.34 -0.89
CA LYS A 350 -40.84 -31.92 -1.45
C LYS A 350 -40.93 -32.25 -2.94
N GLU A 351 -42.02 -32.94 -3.25
CA GLU A 351 -42.44 -33.38 -4.57
C GLU A 351 -42.88 -32.20 -5.44
N GLU A 352 -42.50 -32.31 -6.72
CA GLU A 352 -43.13 -31.82 -7.95
C GLU A 352 -44.21 -30.72 -7.85
N GLY A 353 -43.85 -29.53 -8.36
CA GLY A 353 -44.76 -28.77 -9.22
C GLY A 353 -45.00 -27.32 -8.81
N GLU A 354 -44.14 -26.41 -9.25
CA GLU A 354 -44.50 -25.05 -9.72
C GLU A 354 -43.24 -24.42 -10.36
N GLU A 355 -43.29 -24.15 -11.68
CA GLU A 355 -42.30 -23.31 -12.38
C GLU A 355 -42.46 -21.88 -11.86
N GLU A 356 -41.78 -21.53 -10.77
CA GLU A 356 -41.58 -20.13 -10.40
C GLU A 356 -40.69 -19.49 -11.46
N LYS A 357 -41.30 -18.63 -12.28
CA LYS A 357 -40.56 -17.71 -13.15
C LYS A 357 -39.76 -16.80 -12.24
N GLU A 358 -38.45 -17.01 -12.20
CA GLU A 358 -37.50 -16.04 -11.69
C GLU A 358 -37.77 -14.72 -12.43
N GLU A 359 -38.37 -13.75 -11.73
CA GLU A 359 -38.45 -12.38 -12.21
C GLU A 359 -37.01 -11.87 -12.27
N GLU A 360 -36.44 -11.78 -13.48
CA GLU A 360 -35.15 -11.12 -13.74
C GLU A 360 -35.22 -9.71 -13.12
N GLY A 361 -34.61 -9.58 -11.94
CA GLY A 361 -34.53 -8.35 -11.15
C GLY A 361 -33.53 -7.36 -11.74
N GLY A 362 -33.68 -7.04 -13.02
CA GLY A 362 -32.88 -6.00 -13.66
C GLY A 362 -33.12 -4.67 -12.94
N ALA A 363 -32.03 -4.00 -12.56
CA ALA A 363 -32.09 -2.66 -11.98
C ALA A 363 -33.03 -1.77 -12.81
N SER A 364 -33.98 -1.11 -12.15
CA SER A 364 -34.98 -0.34 -12.90
C SER A 364 -34.30 0.83 -13.61
N GLN A 365 -34.85 1.25 -14.76
CA GLN A 365 -34.38 2.46 -15.45
C GLN A 365 -34.34 3.69 -14.51
N GLU A 366 -35.20 3.72 -13.49
CA GLU A 366 -35.23 4.77 -12.47
C GLU A 366 -34.00 4.74 -11.55
N GLU A 367 -33.59 3.56 -11.09
CA GLU A 367 -32.38 3.36 -10.27
C GLU A 367 -31.13 3.76 -11.04
N PHE A 368 -31.02 3.39 -12.32
CA PHE A 368 -29.93 3.82 -13.19
C PHE A 368 -29.85 5.36 -13.29
N LEU A 369 -30.99 6.01 -13.52
CA LEU A 369 -31.06 7.48 -13.61
C LEU A 369 -30.74 8.15 -12.27
N GLU A 370 -31.12 7.54 -11.16
CA GLU A 370 -30.79 8.01 -9.81
C GLU A 370 -29.29 7.88 -9.52
N SER A 371 -28.67 6.72 -9.77
CA SER A 371 -27.22 6.51 -9.65
C SER A 371 -26.44 7.49 -10.51
N ARG A 372 -26.87 7.68 -11.78
CA ARG A 372 -26.29 8.69 -12.68
C ARG A 372 -26.37 10.10 -12.09
N ARG A 373 -27.52 10.50 -11.54
CA ARG A 373 -27.70 11.81 -10.88
C ARG A 373 -26.71 11.97 -9.72
N HIS A 374 -26.49 10.91 -8.95
CA HIS A 374 -25.53 10.95 -7.85
C HIS A 374 -24.07 11.02 -8.29
N TYR A 375 -23.68 10.31 -9.36
CA TYR A 375 -22.34 10.45 -9.95
C TYR A 375 -22.11 11.89 -10.43
N VAL A 376 -23.07 12.47 -11.17
CA VAL A 376 -23.02 13.88 -11.60
C VAL A 376 -22.80 14.79 -10.41
N ASN A 377 -23.62 14.66 -9.37
CA ASN A 377 -23.51 15.50 -8.18
C ASN A 377 -22.15 15.36 -7.48
N THR A 378 -21.62 14.14 -7.39
CA THR A 378 -20.32 13.86 -6.76
C THR A 378 -19.18 14.55 -7.51
N VAL A 379 -19.22 14.59 -8.85
CA VAL A 379 -18.14 15.16 -9.66
C VAL A 379 -18.33 16.65 -9.96
N LEU A 380 -19.55 17.19 -9.86
CA LEU A 380 -19.86 18.58 -10.20
C LEU A 380 -18.98 19.62 -9.47
N PRO A 381 -18.65 19.48 -8.16
CA PRO A 381 -17.74 20.39 -7.49
C PRO A 381 -16.38 20.55 -8.17
N LEU A 382 -15.91 19.55 -8.94
CA LEU A 382 -14.63 19.59 -9.64
C LEU A 382 -14.59 20.61 -10.78
N GLN A 383 -15.73 21.10 -11.26
CA GLN A 383 -15.79 22.24 -12.18
C GLN A 383 -15.04 23.45 -11.63
N HIS A 384 -15.02 23.62 -10.31
CA HIS A 384 -14.30 24.71 -9.65
C HIS A 384 -12.78 24.58 -9.79
N LEU A 385 -12.28 23.40 -10.17
CA LEU A 385 -10.88 23.10 -10.43
C LEU A 385 -10.50 23.12 -11.92
N ARG A 386 -11.43 23.41 -12.85
CA ARG A 386 -11.21 23.30 -14.30
C ARG A 386 -9.91 23.95 -14.79
N ASN A 387 -9.55 25.13 -14.28
CA ASN A 387 -8.33 25.86 -14.69
C ASN A 387 -7.04 25.31 -14.06
N HIS A 388 -7.15 24.37 -13.13
CA HIS A 388 -6.05 23.71 -12.43
C HIS A 388 -5.85 22.26 -12.88
N LEU A 389 -6.85 21.67 -13.53
CA LEU A 389 -6.81 20.33 -14.10
C LEU A 389 -6.14 20.36 -15.47
N LYS A 390 -5.09 19.55 -15.62
CA LYS A 390 -4.49 19.26 -16.93
C LYS A 390 -5.23 18.12 -17.62
N HIS A 391 -5.62 17.11 -16.83
CA HIS A 391 -6.34 15.93 -17.31
C HIS A 391 -7.40 15.54 -16.29
N LEU A 392 -8.56 15.12 -16.79
CA LEU A 392 -9.63 14.50 -16.03
C LEU A 392 -10.01 13.19 -16.73
N TRP A 393 -10.09 12.11 -15.94
CA TRP A 393 -10.57 10.82 -16.38
C TRP A 393 -11.61 10.32 -15.39
N ILE A 394 -12.79 9.93 -15.86
CA ILE A 394 -13.85 9.37 -15.02
C ILE A 394 -14.17 7.97 -15.52
N SER A 395 -14.22 7.01 -14.61
CA SER A 395 -14.69 5.66 -14.90
C SER A 395 -15.78 5.27 -13.92
N VAL A 396 -16.94 4.95 -14.46
CA VAL A 396 -18.05 4.36 -13.72
C VAL A 396 -18.06 2.87 -14.04
N PHE A 397 -17.72 2.05 -13.06
CA PHE A 397 -17.82 0.59 -13.18
C PHE A 397 -19.10 0.16 -12.50
N GLU A 398 -20.13 -0.15 -13.27
CA GLU A 398 -21.20 -1.02 -12.78
C GLU A 398 -20.96 -2.42 -13.34
N LEU A 399 -21.15 -3.45 -12.52
CA LEU A 399 -21.02 -4.84 -12.98
C LEU A 399 -22.10 -5.04 -14.06
N PRO A 400 -21.73 -5.21 -15.34
CA PRO A 400 -22.74 -5.45 -16.35
C PRO A 400 -23.24 -6.87 -16.13
N GLU A 401 -24.48 -7.03 -15.66
CA GLU A 401 -25.10 -8.35 -15.59
C GLU A 401 -25.28 -8.93 -17.01
N GLU A 402 -25.33 -8.09 -18.06
CA GLU A 402 -25.36 -8.57 -19.45
C GLU A 402 -24.50 -7.75 -20.43
N ARG A 403 -23.83 -8.46 -21.36
CA ARG A 403 -22.78 -7.99 -22.28
C ARG A 403 -23.18 -6.89 -23.28
N SER A 404 -24.40 -6.36 -23.25
CA SER A 404 -24.84 -5.33 -24.22
C SER A 404 -24.71 -3.89 -23.71
N GLU A 405 -24.47 -3.68 -22.41
CA GLU A 405 -24.55 -2.36 -21.76
C GLU A 405 -23.21 -1.60 -21.62
N GLU A 406 -22.09 -2.18 -22.03
CA GLU A 406 -20.76 -1.56 -21.90
C GLU A 406 -20.67 -0.19 -22.62
N SER A 407 -21.51 0.01 -23.65
CA SER A 407 -21.60 1.29 -24.38
C SER A 407 -22.22 2.42 -23.55
N VAL A 408 -23.23 2.13 -22.72
CA VAL A 408 -24.01 3.14 -21.98
C VAL A 408 -23.15 3.79 -20.88
N TRP A 409 -22.34 3.01 -20.17
CA TRP A 409 -21.46 3.51 -19.10
C TRP A 409 -20.25 4.29 -19.62
N ALA A 410 -19.72 3.87 -20.77
CA ALA A 410 -18.69 4.63 -21.48
C ALA A 410 -19.22 6.01 -21.91
N ASP A 411 -20.48 6.09 -22.35
CA ASP A 411 -21.14 7.35 -22.67
C ASP A 411 -21.36 8.21 -21.44
N CYS A 412 -21.83 7.63 -20.33
CA CYS A 412 -21.98 8.35 -19.06
C CYS A 412 -20.64 8.94 -18.58
N SER A 413 -19.57 8.16 -18.61
CA SER A 413 -18.22 8.62 -18.23
C SER A 413 -17.75 9.80 -19.08
N ARG A 414 -17.93 9.73 -20.42
CA ARG A 414 -17.59 10.82 -21.34
C ARG A 414 -18.44 12.08 -21.12
N GLU A 415 -19.73 11.90 -20.87
CA GLU A 415 -20.63 13.02 -20.57
C GLU A 415 -20.22 13.77 -19.29
N LEU A 416 -19.85 13.02 -18.24
CA LEU A 416 -19.35 13.61 -16.98
C LEU A 416 -18.06 14.41 -17.20
N GLU A 417 -17.12 13.86 -17.97
CA GLU A 417 -15.88 14.56 -18.32
C GLU A 417 -16.14 15.86 -19.09
N HIS A 418 -17.01 15.81 -20.10
CA HIS A 418 -17.41 16.97 -20.90
C HIS A 418 -18.15 18.01 -20.05
N THR A 419 -18.98 17.58 -19.11
CA THR A 419 -19.69 18.46 -18.18
C THR A 419 -18.71 19.25 -17.32
N ILE A 420 -17.58 18.65 -16.92
CA ILE A 420 -16.59 19.31 -16.06
C ILE A 420 -15.60 20.15 -16.86
N MET A 421 -15.03 19.57 -17.91
CA MET A 421 -13.92 20.19 -18.66
C MET A 421 -14.41 21.08 -19.82
N GLY A 422 -15.68 20.95 -20.20
CA GLY A 422 -16.31 21.59 -21.33
C GLY A 422 -16.24 20.75 -22.61
N PRO A 423 -17.06 21.08 -23.64
CA PRO A 423 -17.20 20.26 -24.85
C PRO A 423 -15.97 20.26 -25.77
N SER A 424 -15.03 21.19 -25.57
CA SER A 424 -13.77 21.24 -26.31
C SER A 424 -12.67 20.35 -25.72
N TYR A 425 -12.92 19.75 -24.55
CA TYR A 425 -11.98 18.83 -23.94
C TYR A 425 -11.89 17.55 -24.76
N LYS A 426 -10.66 17.14 -25.08
CA LYS A 426 -10.38 15.83 -25.66
C LYS A 426 -9.62 15.03 -24.61
N PRO A 427 -10.20 13.95 -24.07
CA PRO A 427 -9.47 13.11 -23.15
C PRO A 427 -8.21 12.58 -23.84
N PRO A 428 -7.07 12.48 -23.14
CA PRO A 428 -5.86 11.96 -23.74
C PRO A 428 -6.08 10.50 -24.17
N THR A 429 -5.74 10.21 -25.41
CA THR A 429 -5.76 8.86 -25.97
C THR A 429 -4.50 8.08 -25.58
N SER A 430 -4.51 6.76 -25.74
CA SER A 430 -3.32 5.93 -25.52
C SER A 430 -2.10 6.40 -26.34
N ASP A 431 -2.34 7.07 -27.47
CA ASP A 431 -1.31 7.52 -28.41
C ASP A 431 -0.74 8.89 -28.05
N ASP A 432 -1.52 9.78 -27.45
CA ASP A 432 -1.03 11.07 -26.91
C ASP A 432 0.09 10.88 -25.87
N TYR A 433 0.08 9.71 -25.22
CA TYR A 433 1.08 9.27 -24.26
C TYR A 433 2.36 8.71 -24.89
N LYS A 434 2.32 8.22 -26.14
CA LYS A 434 3.48 7.64 -26.84
C LYS A 434 4.32 8.69 -27.56
N LEU A 435 3.72 9.77 -28.04
CA LEU A 435 4.34 10.70 -29.00
C LEU A 435 5.22 11.81 -28.39
N ASN A 436 5.08 12.13 -27.09
CA ASN A 436 5.68 13.34 -26.50
C ASN A 436 7.07 13.19 -25.85
N GLY A 437 7.86 12.17 -26.21
CA GLY A 437 9.24 12.04 -25.71
C GLY A 437 9.33 11.90 -24.18
N LEU A 438 9.03 10.70 -23.68
CA LEU A 438 9.21 10.24 -22.29
C LEU A 438 9.04 11.31 -21.16
N PRO A 439 7.78 11.61 -20.82
CA PRO A 439 7.26 11.23 -19.52
C PRO A 439 6.64 9.85 -19.71
N LYS A 440 7.31 8.77 -19.30
CA LYS A 440 6.80 7.39 -19.35
C LYS A 440 5.52 7.31 -18.48
N PRO A 441 4.29 7.21 -19.04
CA PRO A 441 3.07 7.21 -18.22
C PRO A 441 2.78 5.78 -17.78
N LEU A 442 2.59 5.60 -16.48
CA LEU A 442 2.25 4.33 -15.82
C LEU A 442 0.83 3.83 -16.13
N PHE A 443 0.01 4.61 -16.84
CA PHE A 443 -1.39 4.28 -17.12
C PHE A 443 -1.59 3.12 -18.11
N LEU A 444 -0.53 2.57 -18.71
CA LEU A 444 -0.56 1.38 -19.57
C LEU A 444 0.05 0.12 -18.93
N ARG A 445 0.26 0.08 -17.61
CA ARG A 445 0.67 -1.14 -16.90
C ARG A 445 -0.48 -1.82 -16.18
N THR A 446 -1.58 -2.07 -16.89
CA THR A 446 -2.36 -3.28 -16.66
C THR A 446 -1.73 -4.38 -17.53
N GLY A 447 -1.14 -5.40 -16.90
CA GLY A 447 -0.52 -6.54 -17.60
C GLY A 447 1.00 -6.65 -17.48
N ARG A 448 1.44 -7.80 -16.94
CA ARG A 448 2.84 -8.23 -16.80
C ARG A 448 3.62 -8.13 -18.12
N TRP A 449 4.91 -7.83 -18.03
CA TRP A 449 5.90 -8.35 -18.97
C TRP A 449 6.62 -9.51 -18.28
N TYR A 450 6.45 -10.72 -18.80
CA TYR A 450 7.42 -11.80 -18.60
C TYR A 450 8.37 -11.85 -19.80
N SER A 451 9.64 -12.07 -19.45
CA SER A 451 10.80 -12.50 -20.24
C SER A 451 11.22 -11.65 -21.44
N ASP A 452 12.43 -11.08 -21.33
CA ASP A 452 13.47 -11.44 -22.29
C ASP A 452 14.57 -12.21 -21.56
N HIS A 453 14.52 -13.54 -21.73
CA HIS A 453 15.75 -14.30 -21.93
C HIS A 453 16.32 -13.81 -23.26
N ASP A 454 17.26 -12.87 -23.23
CA ASP A 454 18.37 -12.73 -24.19
C ASP A 454 19.15 -11.45 -23.89
N CYS A 455 20.08 -11.57 -22.95
CA CYS A 455 21.31 -10.77 -22.96
C CYS A 455 22.48 -11.74 -22.83
N THR A 456 22.68 -12.51 -23.90
CA THR A 456 24.02 -12.91 -24.30
C THR A 456 24.75 -11.68 -24.82
N CYS A 457 26.05 -11.62 -24.52
CA CYS A 457 27.11 -10.89 -25.21
C CYS A 457 27.55 -9.48 -24.72
N PHE A 458 28.74 -9.50 -24.09
CA PHE A 458 29.93 -8.68 -24.37
C PHE A 458 29.81 -7.15 -24.33
N TYR A 459 30.38 -6.49 -23.31
CA TYR A 459 31.80 -6.09 -23.20
C TYR A 459 32.14 -5.69 -21.77
#